data_AF-A0A8T1U2Q2-F1
#
_entry.id   AF-A0A8T1U2Q2-F1
#
_cell.length_a   1.000
_cell.length_b   1.000
_cell.length_c   1.000
_cell.angle_alpha   90.00
_cell.angle_beta   90.00
_cell.angle_gamma   90.00
#
_symmetry.space_group_name_H-M   'P 1'
#
loop_
_entity.id
_entity.type
_entity.pdbx_description
1 polymer ?
#
loop_
_entity_poly.entity_id
_entity_poly.type
_entity_poly.pdbx_seq_one_letter_code
_entity_poly.pdbx_strand_id
1 'polypeptide(L)' 'TIIDLYGSITGATYTDNTLSNVENAIVFYLDYSKSEGVYTGGATSKVEITDITISGLSGTADAIYDILVNADVVGHHSDR' A
#
# COMPACT_ATOMS: atom_id res chain seq x y z
N THR A 1 -3.99 -8.76 27.15
CA THR A 1 -3.77 -8.90 25.69
C THR A 1 -4.32 -7.67 25.03
N ILE A 2 -3.48 -6.90 24.34
CA ILE A 2 -4.01 -5.89 23.41
C ILE A 2 -4.54 -6.70 22.23
N ILE A 3 -5.85 -6.76 22.11
CA ILE A 3 -6.53 -7.31 20.93
C ILE A 3 -6.72 -6.14 19.96
N ASP A 4 -6.37 -6.37 18.69
CA ASP A 4 -6.53 -5.43 17.58
C ASP A 4 -5.75 -4.10 17.67
N LEU A 5 -4.55 -4.10 17.09
CA LEU A 5 -3.77 -2.88 16.85
C LEU A 5 -4.13 -2.31 15.48
N TYR A 6 -4.57 -1.05 15.46
CA TYR A 6 -4.85 -0.30 14.25
C TYR A 6 -3.72 0.68 13.97
N GLY A 7 -3.45 0.92 12.69
CA GLY A 7 -2.50 1.95 12.22
C GLY A 7 -3.13 2.82 11.14
N SER A 8 -2.50 3.94 10.83
CA SER A 8 -2.92 4.82 9.74
C SER A 8 -1.71 5.35 8.99
N ILE A 9 -1.84 5.39 7.65
CA ILE A 9 -0.94 6.07 6.73
C ILE A 9 -1.79 7.07 5.95
N THR A 10 -1.51 8.36 6.07
CA THR A 10 -2.22 9.43 5.36
C THR A 10 -1.24 10.42 4.75
N GLY A 11 -1.57 10.96 3.58
CA GLY A 11 -0.84 12.07 2.96
C GLY A 11 0.48 11.70 2.28
N ALA A 12 0.72 10.42 1.98
CA ALA A 12 1.91 10.02 1.25
C ALA A 12 1.83 10.46 -0.22
N THR A 13 2.92 11.00 -0.75
CA THR A 13 2.99 11.51 -2.12
C THR A 13 4.17 10.90 -2.87
N TYR A 14 3.89 10.35 -4.05
CA TYR A 14 4.86 9.87 -5.02
C TYR A 14 4.73 10.69 -6.30
N THR A 15 5.55 11.74 -6.45
CA THR A 15 5.52 12.62 -7.63
C THR A 15 6.80 12.52 -8.44
N ASP A 16 6.68 12.54 -9.77
CA ASP A 16 7.79 12.72 -10.71
C ASP A 16 8.89 11.66 -10.62
N ASN A 17 8.52 10.43 -10.23
CA ASN A 17 9.44 9.31 -10.19
C ASN A 17 9.74 8.81 -11.61
N THR A 18 11.03 8.68 -11.93
CA THR A 18 11.51 8.03 -13.16
C THR A 18 11.85 6.58 -12.87
N LEU A 19 11.12 5.65 -13.50
CA LEU A 19 11.25 4.22 -13.31
C LEU A 19 12.18 3.62 -14.36
N SER A 20 13.00 2.65 -13.95
CA SER A 20 13.96 2.01 -14.85
C SER A 20 13.92 0.50 -14.67
N ASN A 21 13.12 -0.17 -15.51
CA ASN A 21 12.98 -1.63 -15.56
C ASN A 21 12.59 -2.23 -14.20
N VAL A 22 11.55 -1.68 -13.58
CA VAL A 22 10.99 -2.21 -12.33
C VAL A 22 9.80 -3.13 -12.62
N GLU A 23 9.57 -4.11 -11.76
CA GLU A 23 8.39 -4.98 -11.87
C GLU A 23 7.11 -4.16 -11.59
N ASN A 24 7.09 -3.41 -10.49
CA ASN A 24 5.93 -2.61 -10.07
C ASN A 24 6.36 -1.16 -9.84
N ALA A 25 5.59 -0.20 -10.36
CA ALA A 25 5.84 1.22 -10.10
C ALA A 25 5.52 1.61 -8.65
N ILE A 26 4.37 1.13 -8.13
CA ILE A 26 3.90 1.39 -6.76
C ILE A 26 3.41 0.08 -6.16
N VAL A 27 3.85 -0.22 -4.92
CA VAL A 27 3.46 -1.43 -4.18
C VAL A 27 2.94 -1.06 -2.80
N PHE A 28 1.77 -1.57 -2.44
CA PHE A 28 1.22 -1.49 -1.08
C PHE A 28 0.91 -2.88 -0.56
N TYR A 29 1.77 -3.42 0.30
CA TYR A 29 1.61 -4.73 0.93
C TYR A 29 1.39 -4.59 2.44
N LEU A 30 0.24 -5.08 2.91
CA LEU A 30 -0.21 -5.02 4.31
C LEU A 30 -0.14 -6.38 5.03
N ASP A 31 0.67 -7.30 4.51
CA ASP A 31 0.85 -8.66 5.02
C ASP A 31 2.15 -8.84 5.81
N TYR A 32 2.92 -7.78 6.07
CA TYR A 32 4.12 -7.84 6.90
C TYR A 32 3.78 -8.07 8.38
N SER A 33 4.35 -9.12 8.96
CA SER A 33 4.23 -9.45 10.38
C SER A 33 5.51 -9.09 11.12
N LYS A 34 5.47 -8.08 12.01
CA LYS A 34 6.63 -7.71 12.83
C LYS A 34 7.05 -8.81 13.80
N SER A 35 6.09 -9.60 14.30
CA SER A 35 6.39 -10.71 15.22
C SER A 35 7.09 -11.86 14.52
N GLU A 36 6.80 -12.09 13.24
CA GLU A 36 7.43 -13.14 12.44
C GLU A 36 8.64 -12.64 11.63
N GLY A 37 8.75 -11.32 11.45
CA GLY A 37 9.82 -10.68 10.68
C GLY A 37 9.73 -10.92 9.18
N VAL A 38 8.56 -11.32 8.66
CA VAL A 38 8.35 -11.73 7.27
C VAL A 38 7.01 -11.25 6.72
N TYR A 39 6.91 -11.24 5.38
CA TYR A 39 5.64 -11.13 4.67
C TYR A 39 4.91 -12.47 4.71
N THR A 40 3.65 -12.44 5.13
CA THR A 40 2.88 -13.66 5.41
C THR A 40 2.07 -14.13 4.21
N GLY A 41 1.95 -13.31 3.15
CA GLY A 41 1.08 -13.57 2.00
C GLY A 41 -0.41 -13.33 2.27
N GLY A 42 -0.78 -13.06 3.53
CA GLY A 42 -2.14 -12.71 3.93
C GLY A 42 -2.16 -11.30 4.54
N ALA A 43 -2.78 -10.34 3.87
CA ALA A 43 -2.91 -8.99 4.41
C ALA A 43 -3.88 -8.97 5.60
N THR A 44 -3.36 -9.16 6.80
CA THR A 44 -4.13 -9.10 8.06
C THR A 44 -3.93 -7.78 8.81
N SER A 45 -3.01 -6.92 8.38
CA SER A 45 -2.76 -5.65 9.05
C SER A 45 -4.01 -4.78 9.03
N LYS A 46 -4.38 -4.22 10.19
CA LYS A 46 -5.52 -3.31 10.35
C LYS A 46 -5.07 -1.86 10.17
N VAL A 47 -4.38 -1.59 9.07
CA VAL A 47 -3.87 -0.25 8.75
C VAL A 47 -4.77 0.38 7.69
N GLU A 48 -5.26 1.57 8.00
CA GLU A 48 -5.99 2.41 7.05
C GLU A 48 -5.00 3.24 6.23
N ILE A 49 -5.17 3.26 4.91
CA ILE A 49 -4.35 4.05 3.99
C ILE A 49 -5.26 5.05 3.25
N THR A 50 -5.07 6.34 3.48
CA THR A 50 -5.89 7.41 2.87
C THR A 50 -5.02 8.51 2.28
N ASP A 51 -5.60 9.36 1.43
CA ASP A 51 -4.98 10.58 0.92
C ASP A 51 -3.61 10.35 0.24
N ILE A 52 -3.52 9.30 -0.56
CA ILE A 52 -2.30 8.97 -1.31
C ILE A 52 -2.33 9.67 -2.66
N THR A 53 -1.29 10.44 -2.96
CA THR A 53 -1.13 11.09 -4.27
C THR A 53 -0.03 10.41 -5.07
N ILE A 54 -0.34 10.02 -6.30
CA ILE A 54 0.63 9.43 -7.24
C ILE A 54 0.50 10.19 -8.56
N SER A 55 1.56 10.87 -8.97
CA SER A 55 1.58 11.73 -10.16
C SER A 55 2.93 11.75 -10.86
N GLY A 56 2.95 12.06 -12.15
CA GLY A 56 4.21 12.28 -12.89
C GLY A 56 5.11 11.05 -13.07
N LEU A 57 4.58 9.82 -12.92
CA LEU A 57 5.36 8.62 -13.19
C LEU A 57 5.80 8.58 -14.66
N SER A 58 7.08 8.26 -14.89
CA SER A 58 7.67 8.13 -16.23
C SER A 58 8.65 6.96 -16.28
N GLY A 59 9.06 6.52 -17.47
CA GLY A 59 9.99 5.40 -17.66
C GLY A 59 9.28 4.05 -17.87
N THR A 60 9.88 2.96 -17.39
CA THR A 60 9.41 1.58 -17.65
C THR A 60 9.11 0.79 -16.37
N ALA A 61 7.92 0.18 -16.34
CA ALA A 61 7.49 -0.79 -15.35
C ALA A 61 6.62 -1.88 -16.00
N ASP A 62 6.65 -3.11 -15.48
CA ASP A 62 5.78 -4.19 -15.97
C ASP A 62 4.32 -3.98 -15.52
N ALA A 63 4.13 -3.51 -14.28
CA ALA A 63 2.84 -3.11 -13.75
C ALA A 63 2.93 -1.74 -13.05
N ILE A 64 1.83 -0.96 -13.12
CA ILE A 64 1.77 0.35 -12.47
C ILE A 64 1.44 0.22 -10.98
N TYR A 65 0.56 -0.70 -10.61
CA TYR A 65 0.15 -0.90 -9.22
C TYR A 65 0.10 -2.38 -8.88
N ASP A 66 0.60 -2.73 -7.69
CA ASP A 66 0.38 -4.01 -7.05
C ASP A 66 -0.01 -3.78 -5.57
N ILE A 67 -1.26 -4.10 -5.24
CA ILE A 67 -1.90 -3.68 -3.99
C ILE A 67 -2.49 -4.92 -3.31
N LEU A 68 -1.89 -5.29 -2.18
CA LEU A 68 -2.32 -6.37 -1.30
C LEU A 68 -2.71 -5.77 0.05
N VAL A 69 -4.01 -5.57 0.25
CA VAL A 69 -4.58 -4.87 1.40
C VAL A 69 -5.57 -5.76 2.16
N ASN A 70 -5.77 -5.47 3.46
CA ASN A 70 -6.78 -6.15 4.25
C ASN A 70 -8.17 -5.61 3.91
N ALA A 71 -8.97 -6.41 3.19
CA ALA A 71 -10.30 -6.03 2.73
C ALA A 71 -11.27 -5.62 3.86
N ASP A 72 -11.08 -6.13 5.09
CA ASP A 72 -11.96 -5.85 6.22
C ASP A 72 -11.85 -4.40 6.72
N VAL A 73 -10.76 -3.71 6.38
CA VAL A 73 -10.49 -2.32 6.80
C VAL A 73 -10.37 -1.36 5.61
N VAL A 74 -10.65 -1.83 4.39
CA VAL A 74 -10.72 -0.97 3.21
C VAL A 74 -12.06 -0.23 3.20
N GLY A 75 -12.03 1.05 3.57
CA GLY A 75 -13.15 1.97 3.40
C GLY A 75 -13.34 2.36 1.93
N HIS A 76 -14.58 2.36 1.43
CA HIS A 76 -14.88 2.96 0.13
C HIS A 76 -15.05 4.47 0.31
N HIS A 77 -14.10 5.27 -0.18
CA HIS A 77 -14.30 6.71 -0.37
C HIS A 77 -14.79 6.93 -1.80
N SER A 78 -16.07 7.26 -1.97
CA SER A 78 -16.61 7.67 -3.28
C SER A 78 -16.70 9.20 -3.32
N ASP A 79 -15.80 9.83 -4.07
CA ASP A 79 -15.95 11.25 -4.38
C ASP A 79 -17.04 11.38 -5.45
N ARG A 80 -18.20 11.92 -5.03
CA ARG A 80 -19.21 12.48 -5.92
C ARG A 80 -19.05 13.98 -5.98
#